data_AF-A0A800DXR6-F1
#
_entry.id   AF-A0A800DXR6-F1
#
_cell.length_a   1.000
_cell.length_b   1.000
_cell.length_c   1.000
_cell.angle_alpha   90.00
_cell.angle_beta   90.00
_cell.angle_gamma   90.00
#
_symmetry.space_group_name_H-M   'P 1'
#
loop_
_entity.id
_entity.type
_entity.pdbx_description
1 polymer ?
#
loop_
_entity_poly.entity_id
_entity_poly.type
_entity_poly.pdbx_seq_one_letter_code
_entity_poly.pdbx_strand_id
1 'polypeptide(L)'
;EWSTKNKDVIIIINYLYPFFDIETRHIDLYDWNKLWIIVSRLKSFNVNKLKQNDIVDFFNKELSSDGDGYKEYIEKIQNATKTNKYSYREKVLNYVKAGLKGQTFLIDEQSLEMQSDGTNSHRFIEIALELLISLTRRDYINPTIYIDEPEVGLHPKRNEELIYKLYEVYNSFKKTKETKEKGKYKTPYPNIIFATHSPNIVKEVITLFEENQQILHFSKNKNENTIVQKMNSTYKDKRFLNIFSDNESRLFFSNFILFVEGETELEIFGNKKLLDKFPILQKIDIYKSSSNVLGSYINPSYSNTTIPYLFLFDADKIYSFNRKSTNPRIRILSFENKNKNLYRLPDEKQENEEEIEKLVNKYKKGFSRKYKDKLVTIEKLQTVHNKEFNFNKLSFKIDEVEEYNESIKLMKNYLNDYNVKFLHTTIEEVLINISCKKLFFNWLKNEYGIKKTNFSKRKGKKRKFITNNLLVEYFRLLFDGKMETLVSYKHISSENNKNHLSRKILKCLHSKLNKQDKTSGWATSFLNFAIADIENSLTSTGENEQKKEFRE
;
A
#
# COMPACT_ATOMS: atom_id res chain seq x y z
N GLU A 1 31.55 24.41 8.04
CA GLU A 1 30.67 24.94 9.11
C GLU A 1 29.86 26.10 8.56
N TRP A 2 28.55 26.14 8.82
CA TRP A 2 27.74 27.30 8.48
C TRP A 2 28.01 28.38 9.54
N SER A 3 28.51 29.55 9.13
CA SER A 3 28.75 30.66 10.05
C SER A 3 27.41 31.26 10.47
N THR A 4 26.91 30.86 11.64
CA THR A 4 25.69 31.41 12.27
C THR A 4 25.90 32.82 12.85
N LYS A 5 27.13 33.35 12.81
CA LYS A 5 27.49 34.63 13.43
C LYS A 5 27.37 35.84 12.49
N ASN A 6 27.43 35.64 11.17
CA ASN A 6 27.36 36.75 10.21
C ASN A 6 25.92 37.01 9.76
N LYS A 7 25.31 38.07 10.32
CA LYS A 7 23.92 38.46 10.05
C LYS A 7 23.67 38.82 8.58
N ASP A 8 24.62 39.46 7.90
CA ASP A 8 24.45 39.87 6.50
C ASP A 8 24.39 38.66 5.57
N VAL A 9 25.22 37.65 5.83
CA VAL A 9 25.20 36.37 5.09
C VAL A 9 23.87 35.66 5.29
N ILE A 10 23.33 35.63 6.51
CA ILE A 10 22.03 35.02 6.81
C ILE A 10 20.90 35.74 6.05
N ILE A 11 20.93 37.08 5.99
CA ILE A 11 19.94 37.88 5.26
C ILE A 11 19.98 37.55 3.76
N ILE A 12 21.18 37.45 3.18
CA ILE A 12 21.36 37.09 1.77
C ILE A 12 20.85 35.67 1.51
N ILE A 13 21.17 34.71 2.36
CA ILE A 13 20.68 33.32 2.25
C ILE A 13 19.14 33.30 2.30
N ASN A 14 18.52 33.99 3.26
CA ASN A 14 17.05 34.05 3.38
C ASN A 14 16.36 34.80 2.24
N TYR A 15 17.10 35.64 1.51
CA TYR A 15 16.62 36.31 0.31
C TYR A 15 16.71 35.40 -0.92
N LEU A 16 17.82 34.67 -1.07
CA LEU A 16 18.03 33.73 -2.19
C LEU A 16 17.23 32.43 -2.05
N TYR A 17 17.06 31.96 -0.81
CA TYR A 17 16.39 30.71 -0.45
C TYR A 17 15.31 30.96 0.59
N PRO A 18 14.26 31.73 0.26
CA PRO A 18 13.22 32.03 1.23
C PRO A 18 12.46 30.74 1.59
N PHE A 19 12.19 30.58 2.87
CA PHE A 19 11.38 29.51 3.43
C PHE A 19 9.96 30.02 3.72
N PHE A 20 8.97 29.21 3.37
CA PHE A 20 7.56 29.44 3.63
C PHE A 20 6.97 28.19 4.30
N ASP A 21 6.14 28.39 5.32
CA ASP A 21 5.41 27.35 6.03
C ASP A 21 3.90 27.62 5.96
N ILE A 22 3.14 26.57 5.69
CA ILE A 22 1.68 26.57 5.70
C ILE A 22 1.23 25.44 6.62
N GLU A 23 0.66 25.81 7.76
CA GLU A 23 -0.03 24.88 8.65
C GLU A 23 -1.52 24.95 8.36
N THR A 24 -2.08 23.92 7.71
CA THR A 24 -3.47 23.94 7.20
C THR A 24 -4.53 24.15 8.27
N ARG A 25 -4.27 23.66 9.49
CA ARG A 25 -5.16 23.81 10.65
C ARG A 25 -5.29 25.25 11.16
N HIS A 26 -4.30 26.09 10.90
CA HIS A 26 -4.24 27.48 11.37
C HIS A 26 -4.09 28.47 10.20
N ILE A 27 -4.49 28.09 8.99
CA ILE A 27 -4.63 29.07 7.91
C ILE A 27 -5.74 30.02 8.33
N ASP A 28 -5.39 31.28 8.57
CA ASP A 28 -6.37 32.34 8.58
C ASP A 28 -6.89 32.50 7.16
N LEU A 29 -8.06 31.90 6.90
CA LEU A 29 -8.71 31.83 5.59
C LEU A 29 -9.13 33.22 5.07
N TYR A 30 -9.12 34.21 5.95
CA TYR A 30 -9.45 35.59 5.66
C TYR A 30 -8.20 36.47 5.52
N ASP A 31 -7.02 36.03 6.00
CA ASP A 31 -5.75 36.75 5.89
C ASP A 31 -4.88 36.30 4.70
N TRP A 32 -5.28 36.73 3.51
CA TRP A 32 -4.53 36.55 2.26
C TRP A 32 -3.22 37.36 2.20
N ASN A 33 -2.85 38.11 3.26
CA ASN A 33 -1.56 38.79 3.32
C ASN A 33 -0.38 37.80 3.23
N LYS A 34 -0.55 36.54 3.66
CA LYS A 34 0.47 35.51 3.48
C LYS A 34 0.81 35.24 2.00
N LEU A 35 -0.17 35.25 1.09
CA LEU A 35 0.11 35.14 -0.35
C LEU A 35 0.84 36.37 -0.89
N TRP A 36 0.45 37.56 -0.42
CA TRP A 36 1.14 38.79 -0.77
C TRP A 36 2.60 38.80 -0.30
N ILE A 37 2.89 38.20 0.85
CA ILE A 37 4.26 37.98 1.33
C ILE A 37 5.03 37.07 0.36
N ILE A 38 4.43 35.97 -0.12
CA ILE A 38 5.03 35.09 -1.14
C ILE A 38 5.37 35.91 -2.38
N VAL A 39 4.40 36.63 -2.96
CA VAL A 39 4.60 37.45 -4.16
C VAL A 39 5.74 38.47 -3.99
N SER A 40 5.79 39.16 -2.84
CA SER A 40 6.82 40.18 -2.57
C SER A 40 8.23 39.63 -2.40
N ARG A 41 8.37 38.35 -2.01
CA ARG A 41 9.67 37.71 -1.74
C ARG A 41 10.24 36.97 -2.94
N LEU A 42 9.43 36.62 -3.94
CA LEU A 42 9.85 35.83 -5.09
C LEU A 42 10.37 36.65 -6.28
N LYS A 43 10.19 37.98 -6.24
CA LYS A 43 10.58 38.88 -7.34
C LYS A 43 11.41 40.04 -6.82
N SER A 44 12.54 40.26 -7.47
CA SER A 44 13.42 41.39 -7.18
C SER A 44 13.16 42.55 -8.15
N PHE A 45 12.77 43.70 -7.61
CA PHE A 45 12.62 44.95 -8.36
C PHE A 45 13.66 45.97 -7.90
N ASN A 46 14.24 46.72 -8.83
CA ASN A 46 15.11 47.84 -8.48
C ASN A 46 14.27 49.09 -8.16
N VAL A 47 13.60 49.09 -7.00
CA VAL A 47 12.78 50.22 -6.53
C VAL A 47 13.59 51.46 -6.17
N ASN A 48 14.91 51.37 -6.05
CA ASN A 48 15.76 52.54 -5.78
C ASN A 48 15.89 53.49 -6.98
N LYS A 49 15.55 53.02 -8.19
CA LYS A 49 15.50 53.88 -9.39
C LYS A 49 14.27 54.78 -9.46
N LEU A 50 13.22 54.48 -8.70
CA LEU A 50 11.98 55.26 -8.69
C LEU A 50 12.00 56.20 -7.48
N LYS A 51 12.24 57.50 -7.72
CA LYS A 51 12.12 58.49 -6.64
C LYS A 51 10.65 58.80 -6.40
N GLN A 52 10.33 59.21 -5.18
CA GLN A 52 8.95 59.52 -4.80
C GLN A 52 8.35 60.64 -5.64
N ASN A 53 9.15 61.66 -5.97
CA ASN A 53 8.72 62.77 -6.82
C ASN A 53 8.39 62.29 -8.24
N ASP A 54 9.20 61.41 -8.82
CA ASP A 54 8.96 60.83 -10.15
C ASP A 54 7.61 60.09 -10.21
N ILE A 55 7.22 59.43 -9.11
CA ILE A 55 5.94 58.73 -8.99
C ILE A 55 4.78 59.72 -8.90
N VAL A 56 4.94 60.76 -8.07
CA VAL A 56 3.90 61.79 -7.92
C VAL A 56 3.69 62.54 -9.22
N ASP A 57 4.76 62.92 -9.91
CA ASP A 57 4.71 63.61 -11.18
C ASP A 57 4.10 62.72 -12.29
N PHE A 58 4.42 61.42 -12.31
CA PHE A 58 3.79 60.47 -13.24
C PHE A 58 2.27 60.38 -13.04
N PHE A 59 1.80 60.15 -11.81
CA PHE A 59 0.37 60.06 -11.54
C PHE A 59 -0.34 61.39 -11.72
N ASN A 60 0.30 62.51 -11.39
CA ASN A 60 -0.28 63.83 -11.66
C ASN A 60 -0.48 64.06 -13.16
N LYS A 61 0.50 63.68 -13.98
CA LYS A 61 0.38 63.79 -15.44
C LYS A 61 -0.76 62.93 -16.01
N GLU A 62 -0.92 61.70 -15.52
CA GLU A 62 -1.94 60.77 -16.05
C GLU A 62 -3.35 61.02 -15.49
N LEU A 63 -3.47 61.52 -14.25
CA LEU A 63 -4.76 61.73 -13.57
C LEU A 63 -5.22 63.19 -13.56
N SER A 64 -4.33 64.13 -13.82
CA SER A 64 -4.58 65.59 -13.78
C SER A 64 -3.79 66.27 -14.89
N SER A 65 -4.06 65.89 -16.14
CA SER A 65 -3.33 66.34 -17.33
C SER A 65 -3.23 67.86 -17.50
N ASP A 66 -4.20 68.61 -16.94
CA ASP A 66 -4.31 70.06 -17.06
C ASP A 66 -4.01 70.82 -15.75
N GLY A 67 -3.44 70.18 -14.72
CA GLY A 67 -3.09 70.87 -13.45
C GLY A 67 -2.36 70.03 -12.39
N ASP A 68 -2.05 70.63 -11.23
CA ASP A 68 -1.29 70.00 -10.14
C ASP A 68 -2.17 69.33 -9.06
N GLY A 69 -3.42 68.98 -9.41
CA GLY A 69 -4.43 68.54 -8.44
C GLY A 69 -4.03 67.31 -7.61
N TYR A 70 -3.43 66.29 -8.21
CA TYR A 70 -2.94 65.11 -7.48
C TYR A 70 -1.73 65.45 -6.61
N LYS A 71 -0.81 66.28 -7.14
CA LYS A 71 0.40 66.70 -6.44
C LYS A 71 0.09 67.52 -5.18
N GLU A 72 -0.80 68.51 -5.30
CA GLU A 72 -1.25 69.33 -4.17
C GLU A 72 -1.97 68.49 -3.09
N TYR A 73 -2.74 67.48 -3.50
CA TYR A 73 -3.43 66.58 -2.58
C TYR A 73 -2.44 65.76 -1.74
N ILE A 74 -1.39 65.21 -2.38
CA ILE A 74 -0.33 64.49 -1.67
C ILE A 74 0.45 65.41 -0.72
N GLU A 75 0.78 66.63 -1.16
CA GLU A 75 1.46 67.63 -0.31
C GLU A 75 0.63 67.99 0.93
N LYS A 76 -0.68 68.19 0.79
CA LYS A 76 -1.59 68.44 1.93
C LYS A 76 -1.55 67.30 2.95
N ILE A 77 -1.56 66.04 2.50
CA ILE A 77 -1.48 64.87 3.40
C ILE A 77 -0.11 64.78 4.09
N GLN A 78 0.99 65.02 3.37
CA GLN A 78 2.34 65.00 3.94
C GLN A 78 2.59 66.12 4.94
N ASN A 79 1.98 67.29 4.71
CA ASN A 79 2.04 68.40 5.66
C ASN A 79 1.19 68.15 6.91
N ALA A 80 0.07 67.43 6.77
CA ALA A 80 -0.81 67.08 7.89
C ALA A 80 -0.33 65.88 8.72
N THR A 81 0.49 64.99 8.16
CA THR A 81 0.87 63.72 8.81
C THR A 81 2.35 63.38 8.60
N LYS A 82 2.99 62.80 9.63
CA LYS A 82 4.32 62.20 9.48
C LYS A 82 4.17 60.72 9.15
N THR A 83 4.65 60.31 7.98
CA THR A 83 4.65 58.90 7.54
C THR A 83 6.02 58.28 7.69
N ASN A 84 6.05 56.99 8.06
CA ASN A 84 7.28 56.21 8.06
C ASN A 84 7.67 55.83 6.63
N LYS A 85 8.97 55.69 6.38
CA LYS A 85 9.46 55.21 5.08
C LYS A 85 9.04 53.75 4.89
N TYR A 86 8.37 53.47 3.77
CA TYR A 86 8.14 52.09 3.35
C TYR A 86 9.45 51.31 3.26
N SER A 87 9.45 50.12 3.82
CA SER A 87 10.47 49.11 3.56
C SER A 87 10.49 48.73 2.08
N TYR A 88 11.60 48.14 1.62
CA TYR A 88 11.71 47.64 0.25
C TYR A 88 10.53 46.72 -0.14
N ARG A 89 10.14 45.81 0.76
CA ARG A 89 9.07 44.83 0.49
C ARG A 89 7.69 45.47 0.39
N GLU A 90 7.39 46.44 1.25
CA GLU A 90 6.13 47.18 1.19
C GLU A 90 6.02 48.00 -0.09
N LYS A 91 7.12 48.63 -0.53
CA LYS A 91 7.15 49.35 -1.83
C LYS A 91 6.83 48.42 -2.99
N VAL A 92 7.54 47.28 -3.06
CA VAL A 92 7.30 46.26 -4.10
C VAL A 92 5.84 45.80 -4.08
N LEU A 93 5.32 45.47 -2.90
CA LEU A 93 3.94 45.00 -2.77
C LEU A 93 2.93 46.04 -3.24
N ASN A 94 3.10 47.30 -2.85
CA ASN A 94 2.19 48.39 -3.24
C ASN A 94 2.20 48.62 -4.76
N TYR A 95 3.37 48.55 -5.41
CA TYR A 95 3.43 48.66 -6.88
C TYR A 95 2.77 47.47 -7.58
N VAL A 96 2.97 46.25 -7.08
CA VAL A 96 2.32 45.07 -7.63
C VAL A 96 0.81 45.17 -7.48
N LYS A 97 0.31 45.57 -6.30
CA LYS A 97 -1.13 45.77 -6.05
C LYS A 97 -1.72 46.84 -6.97
N ALA A 98 -1.03 47.95 -7.19
CA ALA A 98 -1.47 49.01 -8.10
C ALA A 98 -1.54 48.58 -9.57
N GLY A 99 -0.73 47.59 -9.98
CA GLY A 99 -0.74 47.04 -11.34
C GLY A 99 -1.77 45.94 -11.58
N LEU A 100 -2.53 45.52 -10.56
CA LEU A 100 -3.54 44.46 -10.63
C LEU A 100 -4.95 45.05 -10.58
N LYS A 101 -5.93 44.32 -11.13
CA LYS A 101 -7.34 44.75 -11.18
C LYS A 101 -8.01 44.85 -9.80
N GLY A 102 -7.39 44.30 -8.75
CA GLY A 102 -7.89 44.30 -7.38
C GLY A 102 -6.90 43.69 -6.40
N GLN A 103 -7.10 43.93 -5.10
CA GLN A 103 -6.23 43.47 -4.01
C GLN A 103 -6.67 42.15 -3.37
N THR A 104 -7.91 41.73 -3.62
CA THR A 104 -8.50 40.50 -3.08
C THR A 104 -8.41 39.40 -4.13
N PHE A 105 -7.87 38.25 -3.75
CA PHE A 105 -7.93 37.05 -4.57
C PHE A 105 -9.38 36.55 -4.56
N LEU A 106 -9.99 36.44 -5.74
CA LEU A 106 -11.37 35.95 -5.90
C LEU A 106 -11.36 34.43 -6.10
N ILE A 107 -12.37 33.75 -5.56
CA ILE A 107 -12.62 32.33 -5.80
C ILE A 107 -13.91 32.23 -6.61
N ASP A 108 -13.83 31.72 -7.84
CA ASP A 108 -14.98 31.56 -8.75
C ASP A 108 -15.85 32.83 -8.87
N GLU A 109 -15.20 34.00 -8.93
CA GLU A 109 -15.83 35.34 -8.97
C GLU A 109 -16.65 35.74 -7.72
N GLN A 110 -16.62 34.93 -6.65
CA GLN A 110 -17.31 35.19 -5.39
C GLN A 110 -16.35 35.63 -4.26
N SER A 111 -16.89 36.34 -3.28
CA SER A 111 -16.19 36.70 -2.04
C SER A 111 -16.06 35.50 -1.10
N LEU A 112 -14.98 35.48 -0.32
CA LEU A 112 -14.57 34.41 0.59
C LEU A 112 -15.62 33.97 1.62
N GLU A 113 -16.58 34.86 1.93
CA GLU A 113 -17.60 34.68 2.95
C GLU A 113 -18.65 33.61 2.60
N MET A 114 -18.72 33.15 1.34
CA MET A 114 -19.73 32.17 0.88
C MET A 114 -19.25 30.71 0.85
N GLN A 115 -17.99 30.41 1.18
CA GLN A 115 -17.42 29.06 1.03
C GLN A 115 -16.99 28.42 2.36
N SER A 116 -16.99 27.08 2.42
CA SER A 116 -16.57 26.32 3.61
C SER A 116 -15.06 26.44 3.88
N ASP A 117 -14.68 26.32 5.15
CA ASP A 117 -13.28 26.47 5.59
C ASP A 117 -12.28 25.58 4.84
N GLY A 118 -12.67 24.32 4.55
CA GLY A 118 -11.87 23.40 3.76
C GLY A 118 -11.72 23.80 2.28
N THR A 119 -12.72 24.45 1.68
CA THR A 119 -12.60 24.89 0.27
C THR A 119 -11.66 26.08 0.15
N ASN A 120 -11.71 26.99 1.12
CA ASN A 120 -10.82 28.15 1.18
C ASN A 120 -9.36 27.75 1.43
N SER A 121 -9.08 26.80 2.34
CA SER A 121 -7.72 26.33 2.63
C SER A 121 -7.09 25.66 1.41
N HIS A 122 -7.85 24.81 0.72
CA HIS A 122 -7.42 24.16 -0.51
C HIS A 122 -7.05 25.17 -1.60
N ARG A 123 -7.92 26.16 -1.84
CA ARG A 123 -7.70 27.16 -2.87
C ARG A 123 -6.50 28.04 -2.55
N PHE A 124 -6.30 28.38 -1.28
CA PHE A 124 -5.12 29.09 -0.81
C PHE A 124 -3.83 28.33 -1.15
N ILE A 125 -3.75 27.04 -0.83
CA ILE A 125 -2.57 26.20 -1.10
C ILE A 125 -2.33 26.10 -2.62
N GLU A 126 -3.39 25.89 -3.40
CA GLU A 126 -3.31 25.82 -4.86
C GLU A 126 -2.70 27.10 -5.46
N ILE A 127 -3.24 28.27 -5.10
CA ILE A 127 -2.75 29.56 -5.58
C ILE A 127 -1.31 29.81 -5.07
N ALA A 128 -1.01 29.48 -3.81
CA ALA A 128 0.34 29.62 -3.26
C ALA A 128 1.37 28.86 -4.10
N LEU A 129 1.09 27.59 -4.42
CA LEU A 129 1.97 26.73 -5.22
C LEU A 129 2.09 27.22 -6.67
N GLU A 130 0.97 27.65 -7.27
CA GLU A 130 0.97 28.19 -8.63
C GLU A 130 1.82 29.47 -8.75
N LEU A 131 1.64 30.42 -7.82
CA LEU A 131 2.43 31.64 -7.74
C LEU A 131 3.92 31.33 -7.49
N LEU A 132 4.20 30.38 -6.59
CA LEU A 132 5.57 29.97 -6.26
C LEU A 132 6.32 29.44 -7.49
N ILE A 133 5.69 28.55 -8.27
CA ILE A 133 6.30 27.98 -9.47
C ILE A 133 6.41 29.04 -10.57
N SER A 134 5.34 29.77 -10.86
CA SER A 134 5.28 30.71 -11.98
C SER A 134 6.23 31.91 -11.83
N LEU A 135 6.30 32.52 -10.64
CA LEU A 135 7.08 33.74 -10.41
C LEU A 135 8.59 33.48 -10.34
N THR A 136 9.01 32.28 -9.96
CA THR A 136 10.42 31.92 -9.78
C THR A 136 11.12 31.52 -11.08
N ARG A 137 10.39 31.27 -12.18
CA ARG A 137 11.00 30.73 -13.42
C ARG A 137 12.05 31.64 -14.04
N ARG A 138 12.05 32.94 -13.76
CA ARG A 138 12.97 33.92 -14.34
C ARG A 138 13.94 34.56 -13.34
N ASP A 139 13.87 34.18 -12.07
CA ASP A 139 14.71 34.72 -11.03
C ASP A 139 15.70 33.64 -10.53
N TYR A 140 16.76 34.09 -9.86
CA TYR A 140 17.76 33.23 -9.22
C TYR A 140 17.35 32.80 -7.79
N ILE A 141 16.15 33.22 -7.35
CA ILE A 141 15.58 32.87 -6.05
C ILE A 141 15.02 31.45 -6.12
N ASN A 142 15.45 30.60 -5.21
CA ASN A 142 15.02 29.21 -5.11
C ASN A 142 14.28 28.97 -3.77
N PRO A 143 12.96 29.19 -3.72
CA PRO A 143 12.22 29.11 -2.48
C PRO A 143 11.97 27.66 -2.06
N THR A 144 11.78 27.47 -0.75
CA THR A 144 11.27 26.22 -0.19
C THR A 144 9.93 26.49 0.47
N ILE A 145 8.94 25.66 0.19
CA ILE A 145 7.64 25.68 0.86
C ILE A 145 7.42 24.36 1.61
N TYR A 146 7.02 24.46 2.87
CA TYR A 146 6.61 23.36 3.73
C TYR A 146 5.11 23.46 3.98
N ILE A 147 4.37 22.40 3.70
CA ILE A 147 2.92 22.34 3.88
C ILE A 147 2.64 21.15 4.80
N ASP A 148 2.08 21.45 5.97
CA ASP A 148 1.73 20.47 6.98
C ASP A 148 0.27 20.06 6.85
N GLU A 149 0.03 18.76 6.73
CA GLU A 149 -1.27 18.13 6.55
C GLU A 149 -2.18 18.82 5.51
N PRO A 150 -1.76 18.88 4.22
CA PRO A 150 -2.55 19.48 3.15
C PRO A 150 -3.97 18.90 3.00
N GLU A 151 -4.23 17.70 3.53
CA GLU A 151 -5.51 17.00 3.48
C GLU A 151 -6.57 17.45 4.50
N VAL A 152 -6.23 18.27 5.49
CA VAL A 152 -7.15 18.61 6.60
C VAL A 152 -8.37 19.37 6.07
N GLY A 153 -9.55 18.87 6.43
CA GLY A 153 -10.83 19.47 6.02
C GLY A 153 -11.21 19.23 4.56
N LEU A 154 -10.47 18.38 3.83
CA LEU A 154 -10.69 18.10 2.41
C LEU A 154 -11.29 16.72 2.17
N HIS A 155 -12.19 16.65 1.18
CA HIS A 155 -12.61 15.38 0.60
C HIS A 155 -11.42 14.74 -0.14
N PRO A 156 -11.20 13.41 -0.07
CA PRO A 156 -10.06 12.74 -0.71
C PRO A 156 -9.83 13.11 -2.19
N LYS A 157 -10.92 13.30 -2.95
CA LYS A 157 -10.84 13.75 -4.35
C LYS A 157 -10.20 15.13 -4.52
N ARG A 158 -10.41 16.06 -3.60
CA ARG A 158 -9.77 17.38 -3.61
C ARG A 158 -8.27 17.28 -3.34
N ASN A 159 -7.83 16.31 -2.55
CA ASN A 159 -6.39 16.04 -2.36
C ASN A 159 -5.75 15.60 -3.67
N GLU A 160 -6.44 14.76 -4.45
CA GLU A 160 -5.94 14.35 -5.76
C GLU A 160 -5.88 15.52 -6.74
N GLU A 161 -6.95 16.33 -6.79
CA GLU A 161 -7.00 17.53 -7.62
C GLU A 161 -5.88 18.52 -7.28
N LEU A 162 -5.54 18.70 -5.99
CA LEU A 162 -4.44 19.57 -5.57
C LEU A 162 -3.11 19.16 -6.23
N ILE A 163 -2.78 17.87 -6.12
CA ILE A 163 -1.52 17.33 -6.65
C ILE A 163 -1.53 17.31 -8.18
N TYR A 164 -2.68 17.01 -8.79
CA TYR A 164 -2.84 17.04 -10.23
C TYR A 164 -2.62 18.45 -10.80
N LYS A 165 -3.24 19.47 -10.23
CA LYS A 165 -3.05 20.85 -10.67
C LYS A 165 -1.62 21.33 -10.45
N LEU A 166 -1.01 20.97 -9.32
CA LEU A 166 0.42 21.22 -9.09
C LEU A 166 1.28 20.60 -10.20
N TYR A 167 0.96 19.36 -10.60
CA TYR A 167 1.64 18.68 -11.69
C TYR A 167 1.43 19.38 -13.04
N GLU A 168 0.22 19.83 -13.36
CA GLU A 168 -0.06 20.60 -14.57
C GLU A 168 0.76 21.89 -14.64
N VAL A 169 0.79 22.65 -13.54
CA VAL A 169 1.59 23.87 -13.44
C VAL A 169 3.07 23.54 -13.62
N TYR A 170 3.59 22.54 -12.90
CA TYR A 170 4.98 22.09 -13.05
C TYR A 170 5.31 21.73 -14.51
N ASN A 171 4.47 20.95 -15.18
CA ASN A 171 4.67 20.53 -16.56
C ASN A 171 4.59 21.68 -17.57
N SER A 172 3.73 22.67 -17.33
CA SER A 172 3.60 23.84 -18.21
C SER A 172 4.93 24.62 -18.34
N PHE A 173 5.73 24.64 -17.26
CA PHE A 173 7.04 25.27 -17.22
C PHE A 173 8.20 24.29 -17.47
N LYS A 174 7.94 22.99 -17.49
CA LYS A 174 8.96 21.95 -17.75
C LYS A 174 9.49 22.06 -19.17
N LYS A 175 10.81 22.21 -19.26
CA LYS A 175 11.53 22.28 -20.52
C LYS A 175 11.41 20.92 -21.22
N THR A 176 10.99 20.93 -22.48
CA THR A 176 10.76 19.71 -23.28
C THR A 176 11.80 19.51 -24.37
N LYS A 177 12.47 20.58 -24.80
CA LYS A 177 13.54 20.55 -25.81
C LYS A 177 14.74 21.33 -25.31
N GLU A 178 15.94 21.04 -25.80
CA GLU A 178 17.14 21.79 -25.40
C GLU A 178 17.13 23.26 -25.89
N THR A 179 16.39 23.53 -26.97
CA THR A 179 16.23 24.86 -27.54
C THR A 179 15.46 25.82 -26.63
N LYS A 180 15.48 27.11 -26.97
CA LYS A 180 14.81 28.16 -26.19
C LYS A 180 13.29 28.04 -26.38
N GLU A 181 12.59 27.72 -25.31
CA GLU A 181 11.12 27.71 -25.25
C GLU A 181 10.64 28.92 -24.43
N LYS A 182 9.66 29.67 -24.94
CA LYS A 182 9.12 30.84 -24.24
C LYS A 182 8.43 30.38 -22.95
N GLY A 183 8.84 30.90 -21.81
CA GLY A 183 8.28 30.55 -20.50
C GLY A 183 8.98 29.37 -19.80
N LYS A 184 9.68 28.51 -20.54
CA LYS A 184 10.33 27.31 -19.99
C LYS A 184 11.84 27.50 -19.91
N TYR A 185 12.32 27.83 -18.72
CA TYR A 185 13.72 28.17 -18.46
C TYR A 185 14.45 27.03 -17.75
N LYS A 186 15.78 27.02 -17.80
CA LYS A 186 16.63 26.04 -17.08
C LYS A 186 16.84 26.43 -15.60
N THR A 187 15.92 27.20 -15.04
CA THR A 187 15.96 27.64 -13.65
C THR A 187 15.48 26.52 -12.72
N PRO A 188 16.07 26.38 -11.52
CA PRO A 188 15.66 25.35 -10.57
C PRO A 188 14.19 25.55 -10.18
N TYR A 189 13.46 24.46 -10.00
CA TYR A 189 12.10 24.49 -9.44
C TYR A 189 12.15 24.79 -7.95
N PRO A 190 11.10 25.41 -7.39
CA PRO A 190 11.00 25.54 -5.95
C PRO A 190 10.98 24.16 -5.29
N ASN A 191 11.52 24.06 -4.08
CA ASN A 191 11.42 22.85 -3.28
C ASN A 191 10.07 22.84 -2.56
N ILE A 192 9.28 21.79 -2.77
CA ILE A 192 7.97 21.61 -2.15
C ILE A 192 8.05 20.41 -1.21
N ILE A 193 7.73 20.61 0.06
CA ILE A 193 7.76 19.58 1.09
C ILE A 193 6.34 19.45 1.67
N PHE A 194 5.78 18.25 1.59
CA PHE A 194 4.52 17.90 2.22
C PHE A 194 4.78 16.99 3.42
N ALA A 195 4.18 17.29 4.57
CA ALA A 195 3.95 16.32 5.62
C ALA A 195 2.48 15.87 5.53
N THR A 196 2.23 14.58 5.36
CA THR A 196 0.87 14.07 5.08
C THR A 196 0.66 12.68 5.66
N HIS A 197 -0.58 12.44 6.08
CA HIS A 197 -1.14 11.15 6.43
C HIS A 197 -2.09 10.62 5.35
N SER A 198 -2.23 11.32 4.21
CA SER A 198 -3.19 10.98 3.15
C SER A 198 -2.61 9.99 2.12
N PRO A 199 -3.20 8.80 1.97
CA PRO A 199 -2.84 7.86 0.89
C PRO A 199 -3.03 8.45 -0.50
N ASN A 200 -4.10 9.22 -0.73
CA ASN A 200 -4.39 9.85 -2.03
C ASN A 200 -3.28 10.79 -2.50
N ILE A 201 -2.69 11.58 -1.60
CA ILE A 201 -1.56 12.47 -1.93
C ILE A 201 -0.34 11.65 -2.31
N VAL A 202 0.01 10.65 -1.50
CA VAL A 202 1.15 9.75 -1.79
C VAL A 202 0.95 9.05 -3.13
N LYS A 203 -0.27 8.59 -3.42
CA LYS A 203 -0.63 7.97 -4.69
C LYS A 203 -0.35 8.90 -5.86
N GLU A 204 -0.94 10.09 -5.88
CA GLU A 204 -0.80 11.03 -6.99
C GLU A 204 0.65 11.50 -7.15
N VAL A 205 1.38 11.71 -6.05
CA VAL A 205 2.80 12.11 -6.10
C VAL A 205 3.64 11.01 -6.77
N ILE A 206 3.47 9.75 -6.40
CA ILE A 206 4.19 8.62 -7.00
C ILE A 206 3.86 8.49 -8.48
N THR A 207 2.56 8.54 -8.82
CA THR A 207 2.08 8.29 -10.18
C THR A 207 2.43 9.43 -11.15
N LEU A 208 2.32 10.69 -10.73
CA LEU A 208 2.50 11.84 -11.61
C LEU A 208 3.96 12.32 -11.71
N PHE A 209 4.71 12.34 -10.59
CA PHE A 209 6.03 12.95 -10.57
C PHE A 209 7.18 11.97 -10.87
N GLU A 210 6.93 10.66 -10.80
CA GLU A 210 7.89 9.59 -11.10
C GLU A 210 9.25 9.80 -10.41
N GLU A 211 10.32 10.09 -11.16
CA GLU A 211 11.67 10.34 -10.65
C GLU A 211 11.86 11.74 -10.04
N ASN A 212 10.88 12.65 -10.20
CA ASN A 212 10.93 14.03 -9.71
C ASN A 212 10.31 14.19 -8.31
N GLN A 213 10.28 13.12 -7.51
CA GLN A 213 9.80 13.15 -6.13
C GLN A 213 10.73 12.34 -5.21
N GLN A 214 10.57 12.56 -3.91
CA GLN A 214 11.16 11.74 -2.87
C GLN A 214 10.20 11.59 -1.70
N ILE A 215 9.97 10.36 -1.24
CA ILE A 215 9.16 10.06 -0.07
C ILE A 215 10.04 9.61 1.08
N LEU A 216 9.84 10.24 2.24
CA LEU A 216 10.46 9.85 3.50
C LEU A 216 9.37 9.26 4.40
N HIS A 217 9.55 8.01 4.81
CA HIS A 217 8.67 7.30 5.73
C HIS A 217 9.17 7.49 7.16
N PHE A 218 8.30 8.01 8.02
CA PHE A 218 8.57 8.21 9.44
C PHE A 218 7.83 7.14 10.24
N SER A 219 8.52 6.48 11.16
CA SER A 219 7.93 5.46 12.01
C SER A 219 8.59 5.41 13.39
N LYS A 220 8.00 4.64 14.31
CA LYS A 220 8.58 4.35 15.62
C LYS A 220 9.14 2.94 15.65
N ASN A 221 10.32 2.77 16.22
CA ASN A 221 10.88 1.45 16.49
C ASN A 221 10.33 0.86 17.80
N LYS A 222 10.77 -0.35 18.15
CA LYS A 222 10.35 -1.04 19.38
C LYS A 222 10.71 -0.29 20.67
N ASN A 223 11.68 0.61 20.61
CA ASN A 223 12.13 1.44 21.74
C ASN A 223 11.55 2.86 21.66
N GLU A 224 10.50 3.06 20.87
CA GLU A 224 9.83 4.35 20.62
C GLU A 224 10.69 5.45 19.97
N ASN A 225 11.88 5.12 19.48
CA ASN A 225 12.70 6.07 18.73
C ASN A 225 12.15 6.26 17.32
N THR A 226 12.16 7.50 16.85
CA THR A 226 11.81 7.82 15.45
C THR A 226 12.84 7.26 14.50
N ILE A 227 12.39 6.48 13.52
CA ILE A 227 13.16 6.04 12.37
C ILE A 227 12.65 6.79 11.14
N VAL A 228 13.58 7.23 10.30
CA VAL A 228 13.29 7.83 9.01
C VAL A 228 13.91 6.95 7.93
N GLN A 229 13.10 6.52 6.97
CA GLN A 229 13.56 5.75 5.81
C GLN A 229 13.20 6.46 4.52
N LYS A 230 14.14 6.51 3.57
CA LYS A 230 13.82 6.92 2.20
C LYS A 230 13.13 5.76 1.50
N MET A 231 11.86 5.95 1.13
CA MET A 231 11.07 4.94 0.45
C MET A 231 11.56 4.75 -0.99
N ASN A 232 11.52 3.52 -1.48
CA ASN A 232 11.68 3.22 -2.90
C ASN A 232 10.36 3.54 -3.63
N SER A 233 10.15 4.82 -3.93
CA SER A 233 8.92 5.35 -4.52
C SER A 233 8.96 5.49 -6.05
N THR A 234 10.05 5.10 -6.71
CA THR A 234 10.20 5.15 -8.17
C THR A 234 10.07 3.76 -8.77
N TYR A 235 9.14 3.59 -9.71
CA TYR A 235 8.83 2.29 -10.31
C TYR A 235 9.05 2.33 -11.83
N LYS A 236 9.84 1.40 -12.36
CA LYS A 236 10.11 1.30 -13.81
C LYS A 236 8.98 0.65 -14.59
N ASP A 237 8.19 -0.21 -13.95
CA ASP A 237 7.10 -0.93 -14.61
C ASP A 237 5.85 -0.06 -14.69
N LYS A 238 5.57 0.48 -15.88
CA LYS A 238 4.37 1.30 -16.12
C LYS A 238 3.06 0.56 -15.83
N ARG A 239 3.04 -0.78 -15.94
CA ARG A 239 1.84 -1.57 -15.61
C ARG A 239 1.54 -1.49 -14.12
N PHE A 240 2.58 -1.44 -13.28
CA PHE A 240 2.40 -1.25 -11.85
C PHE A 240 1.80 0.13 -11.57
N LEU A 241 2.38 1.20 -12.12
CA LEU A 241 1.89 2.57 -11.92
C LEU A 241 0.43 2.75 -12.38
N ASN A 242 0.03 2.09 -13.46
CA ASN A 242 -1.36 2.16 -13.95
C ASN A 242 -2.37 1.39 -13.07
N ILE A 243 -1.92 0.43 -12.27
CA ILE A 243 -2.78 -0.35 -11.35
C ILE A 243 -2.73 0.21 -9.93
N PHE A 244 -1.66 0.91 -9.58
CA PHE A 244 -1.43 1.49 -8.27
C PHE A 244 -2.54 2.50 -7.91
N SER A 245 -3.29 2.18 -6.84
CA SER A 245 -4.51 2.89 -6.45
C SER A 245 -4.50 3.25 -4.96
N ASP A 246 -5.64 3.72 -4.45
CA ASP A 246 -5.85 4.05 -3.05
C ASP A 246 -5.64 2.84 -2.12
N ASN A 247 -5.96 1.63 -2.60
CA ASN A 247 -5.80 0.41 -1.82
C ASN A 247 -4.33 0.07 -1.56
N GLU A 248 -3.45 0.32 -2.53
CA GLU A 248 -2.03 0.07 -2.40
C GLU A 248 -1.34 1.18 -1.60
N SER A 249 -1.69 2.45 -1.87
CA SER A 249 -1.11 3.59 -1.16
C SER A 249 -1.47 3.60 0.33
N ARG A 250 -2.66 3.11 0.73
CA ARG A 250 -3.02 3.01 2.16
C ARG A 250 -2.05 2.12 2.95
N LEU A 251 -1.44 1.13 2.29
CA LEU A 251 -0.54 0.18 2.94
C LEU A 251 0.73 0.84 3.49
N PHE A 252 1.09 2.03 3.01
CA PHE A 252 2.22 2.80 3.56
C PHE A 252 1.93 3.42 4.94
N PHE A 253 0.67 3.34 5.39
CA PHE A 253 0.20 3.82 6.69
C PHE A 253 -0.26 2.69 7.63
N SER A 254 -0.14 1.44 7.19
CA SER A 254 -0.56 0.27 7.95
C SER A 254 0.32 -0.01 9.16
N ASN A 255 -0.29 -0.52 10.23
CA ASN A 255 0.45 -1.04 11.39
C ASN A 255 1.07 -2.42 11.12
N PHE A 256 0.37 -3.25 10.35
CA PHE A 256 0.83 -4.55 9.90
C PHE A 256 0.08 -4.95 8.63
N ILE A 257 0.76 -5.57 7.67
CA ILE A 257 0.14 -6.01 6.41
C ILE A 257 0.14 -7.54 6.31
N LEU A 258 -1.03 -8.14 6.13
CA LEU A 258 -1.17 -9.55 5.78
C LEU A 258 -1.52 -9.68 4.30
N PHE A 259 -0.54 -10.11 3.50
CA PHE A 259 -0.73 -10.42 2.09
C PHE A 259 -1.33 -11.81 1.94
N VAL A 260 -2.48 -11.91 1.29
CA VAL A 260 -3.20 -13.16 1.06
C VAL A 260 -3.41 -13.42 -0.43
N GLU A 261 -3.71 -14.67 -0.79
CA GLU A 261 -3.87 -15.08 -2.18
C GLU A 261 -5.27 -14.76 -2.75
N GLY A 262 -6.33 -15.03 -2.00
CA GLY A 262 -7.69 -15.10 -2.54
C GLY A 262 -8.76 -14.39 -1.72
N GLU A 263 -10.00 -14.57 -2.18
CA GLU A 263 -11.20 -14.04 -1.55
C GLU A 263 -11.56 -14.79 -0.26
N THR A 264 -11.31 -16.10 -0.21
CA THR A 264 -11.63 -16.92 0.97
C THR A 264 -10.88 -16.41 2.21
N GLU A 265 -9.61 -16.02 2.07
CA GLU A 265 -8.83 -15.45 3.17
C GLU A 265 -9.35 -14.08 3.61
N LEU A 266 -9.71 -13.21 2.65
CA LEU A 266 -10.35 -11.93 2.95
C LEU A 266 -11.64 -12.13 3.74
N GLU A 267 -12.45 -13.11 3.33
CA GLU A 267 -13.71 -13.45 3.99
C GLU A 267 -13.49 -13.96 5.43
N ILE A 268 -12.50 -14.83 5.64
CA ILE A 268 -12.17 -15.38 6.96
C ILE A 268 -11.66 -14.29 7.89
N PHE A 269 -10.63 -13.55 7.47
CA PHE A 269 -9.99 -12.55 8.33
C PHE A 269 -10.83 -11.27 8.46
N GLY A 270 -11.77 -11.02 7.55
CA GLY A 270 -12.77 -9.95 7.65
C GLY A 270 -14.04 -10.36 8.41
N ASN A 271 -14.16 -11.61 8.86
CA ASN A 271 -15.35 -12.08 9.57
C ASN A 271 -15.55 -11.34 10.90
N LYS A 272 -16.68 -10.63 11.04
CA LYS A 272 -16.96 -9.81 12.23
C LYS A 272 -16.93 -10.59 13.55
N LYS A 273 -17.53 -11.79 13.61
CA LYS A 273 -17.52 -12.60 14.83
C LYS A 273 -16.09 -13.02 15.21
N LEU A 274 -15.25 -13.31 14.23
CA LEU A 274 -13.84 -13.61 14.47
C LEU A 274 -13.09 -12.37 14.98
N LEU A 275 -13.30 -11.20 14.37
CA LEU A 275 -12.72 -9.92 14.80
C LEU A 275 -13.14 -9.53 16.22
N ASP A 276 -14.39 -9.83 16.62
CA ASP A 276 -14.90 -9.58 17.96
C ASP A 276 -14.20 -10.47 19.02
N LYS A 277 -13.74 -11.67 18.62
CA LYS A 277 -12.97 -12.58 19.50
C LYS A 277 -11.48 -12.28 19.52
N PHE A 278 -10.93 -11.82 18.41
CA PHE A 278 -9.51 -11.52 18.25
C PHE A 278 -9.32 -10.07 17.79
N PRO A 279 -9.44 -9.07 18.70
CA PRO A 279 -9.35 -7.65 18.35
C PRO A 279 -8.02 -7.25 17.69
N ILE A 280 -6.95 -8.02 17.90
CA ILE A 280 -5.66 -7.79 17.24
C ILE A 280 -5.77 -7.85 15.71
N LEU A 281 -6.70 -8.66 15.17
CA LEU A 281 -6.95 -8.76 13.73
C LEU A 281 -7.47 -7.44 13.14
N GLN A 282 -8.12 -6.58 13.93
CA GLN A 282 -8.60 -5.27 13.48
C GLN A 282 -7.44 -4.29 13.18
N LYS A 283 -6.24 -4.56 13.70
CA LYS A 283 -5.03 -3.77 13.46
C LYS A 283 -4.22 -4.27 12.26
N ILE A 284 -4.66 -5.35 11.63
CA ILE A 284 -3.97 -5.99 10.51
C ILE A 284 -4.71 -5.62 9.22
N ASP A 285 -4.00 -4.95 8.31
CA ASP A 285 -4.52 -4.69 6.97
C ASP A 285 -4.33 -5.93 6.10
N ILE A 286 -5.46 -6.56 5.74
CA ILE A 286 -5.45 -7.73 4.85
C ILE A 286 -5.48 -7.23 3.41
N TYR A 287 -4.50 -7.65 2.61
CA TYR A 287 -4.38 -7.24 1.22
C TYR A 287 -4.27 -8.45 0.30
N LYS A 288 -5.17 -8.52 -0.69
CA LYS A 288 -5.17 -9.59 -1.69
C LYS A 288 -4.14 -9.31 -2.77
N SER A 289 -3.06 -10.08 -2.77
CA SER A 289 -2.03 -10.01 -3.80
C SER A 289 -2.44 -10.79 -5.05
N SER A 290 -3.42 -10.26 -5.79
CA SER A 290 -3.99 -10.89 -7.00
C SER A 290 -2.97 -11.13 -8.12
N SER A 291 -1.90 -10.33 -8.18
CA SER A 291 -0.76 -10.57 -9.07
C SER A 291 0.55 -10.64 -8.29
N ASN A 292 1.41 -11.57 -8.70
CA ASN A 292 2.76 -11.72 -8.14
C ASN A 292 3.59 -10.43 -8.32
N VAL A 293 3.25 -9.61 -9.32
CA VAL A 293 3.91 -8.32 -9.62
C VAL A 293 3.53 -7.26 -8.58
N LEU A 294 2.24 -7.05 -8.32
CA LEU A 294 1.76 -6.04 -7.35
C LEU A 294 2.30 -6.31 -5.94
N GLY A 295 2.14 -7.54 -5.43
CA GLY A 295 2.65 -7.92 -4.11
C GLY A 295 4.17 -7.76 -4.00
N SER A 296 4.91 -7.96 -5.10
CA SER A 296 6.37 -7.81 -5.10
C SER A 296 6.87 -6.36 -5.03
N TYR A 297 6.07 -5.38 -5.48
CA TYR A 297 6.48 -3.97 -5.47
C TYR A 297 5.97 -3.19 -4.25
N ILE A 298 4.90 -3.65 -3.61
CA ILE A 298 4.28 -2.96 -2.47
C ILE A 298 4.75 -3.51 -1.13
N ASN A 299 5.38 -4.69 -1.10
CA ASN A 299 5.84 -5.22 0.17
C ASN A 299 6.88 -4.26 0.80
N PRO A 300 6.81 -4.06 2.13
CA PRO A 300 7.70 -3.15 2.85
C PRO A 300 9.19 -3.36 2.63
N SER A 301 9.64 -4.60 2.37
CA SER A 301 11.06 -4.86 2.07
C SER A 301 11.49 -4.31 0.72
N TYR A 302 10.64 -4.35 -0.30
CA TYR A 302 10.91 -3.69 -1.58
C TYR A 302 10.77 -2.18 -1.46
N SER A 303 9.68 -1.69 -0.84
CA SER A 303 9.42 -0.25 -0.70
C SER A 303 10.37 0.44 0.28
N ASN A 304 11.19 -0.31 1.01
CA ASN A 304 12.08 0.19 2.06
C ASN A 304 11.32 0.97 3.15
N THR A 305 10.26 0.35 3.68
CA THR A 305 9.50 0.86 4.83
C THR A 305 9.65 -0.08 6.02
N THR A 306 9.44 0.47 7.23
CA THR A 306 9.56 -0.28 8.49
C THR A 306 8.33 -1.12 8.85
N ILE A 307 7.31 -1.11 7.99
CA ILE A 307 6.01 -1.72 8.26
C ILE A 307 6.18 -3.23 8.35
N PRO A 308 5.79 -3.88 9.45
CA PRO A 308 5.84 -5.32 9.55
C PRO A 308 4.79 -5.96 8.63
N TYR A 309 5.14 -7.07 8.00
CA TYR A 309 4.26 -7.74 7.06
C TYR A 309 4.47 -9.25 7.02
N LEU A 310 3.49 -9.96 6.46
CA LEU A 310 3.53 -11.39 6.24
C LEU A 310 2.79 -11.77 4.96
N PHE A 311 3.36 -12.66 4.16
CA PHE A 311 2.68 -13.35 3.08
C PHE A 311 2.13 -14.69 3.56
N LEU A 312 0.86 -14.96 3.27
CA LEU A 312 0.21 -16.25 3.47
C LEU A 312 -0.20 -16.83 2.12
N PHE A 313 0.38 -17.97 1.75
CA PHE A 313 0.08 -18.67 0.49
C PHE A 313 -0.51 -20.05 0.71
N ASP A 314 -1.28 -20.51 -0.28
CA ASP A 314 -1.58 -21.92 -0.45
C ASP A 314 -0.30 -22.68 -0.84
N ALA A 315 -0.26 -23.98 -0.53
CA ALA A 315 0.92 -24.81 -0.76
C ALA A 315 1.32 -24.93 -2.24
N ASP A 316 0.37 -24.80 -3.17
CA ASP A 316 0.63 -24.94 -4.61
C ASP A 316 1.35 -23.73 -5.25
N LYS A 317 1.55 -22.66 -4.47
CA LYS A 317 2.50 -21.58 -4.80
C LYS A 317 3.93 -21.93 -4.44
N ILE A 318 4.14 -22.94 -3.60
CA ILE A 318 5.45 -23.34 -3.05
C ILE A 318 5.95 -24.63 -3.71
N TYR A 319 5.10 -25.64 -3.84
CA TYR A 319 5.45 -26.92 -4.45
C TYR A 319 4.26 -27.56 -5.17
N SER A 320 4.54 -28.55 -6.00
CA SER A 320 3.55 -29.36 -6.69
C SER A 320 3.92 -30.85 -6.64
N PHE A 321 2.95 -31.70 -6.92
CA PHE A 321 3.13 -33.15 -6.97
C PHE A 321 2.92 -33.67 -8.39
N ASN A 322 4.03 -34.02 -9.04
CA ASN A 322 4.04 -34.57 -10.39
C ASN A 322 3.85 -36.10 -10.35
N ARG A 323 3.13 -36.65 -11.33
CA ARG A 323 2.93 -38.11 -11.39
C ARG A 323 4.16 -38.76 -12.01
N LYS A 324 4.71 -39.79 -11.36
CA LYS A 324 5.74 -40.63 -12.00
C LYS A 324 5.09 -41.48 -13.09
N SER A 325 5.60 -41.40 -14.32
CA SER A 325 5.04 -42.11 -15.49
C SER A 325 5.01 -43.63 -15.28
N THR A 326 6.04 -44.17 -14.63
CA THR A 326 6.24 -45.61 -14.42
C THR A 326 5.42 -46.21 -13.28
N ASN A 327 5.04 -45.41 -12.26
CA ASN A 327 4.21 -45.88 -11.15
C ASN A 327 3.19 -44.82 -10.71
N PRO A 328 1.88 -45.03 -10.95
CA PRO A 328 0.85 -44.05 -10.62
C PRO A 328 0.60 -43.87 -9.12
N ARG A 329 1.21 -44.70 -8.24
CA ARG A 329 1.21 -44.55 -6.77
C ARG A 329 2.33 -43.65 -6.26
N ILE A 330 3.25 -43.25 -7.12
CA ILE A 330 4.35 -42.36 -6.74
C ILE A 330 4.04 -40.95 -7.23
N ARG A 331 4.29 -39.98 -6.35
CA ARG A 331 4.30 -38.56 -6.67
C ARG A 331 5.69 -38.00 -6.40
N ILE A 332 6.15 -37.15 -7.30
CA ILE A 332 7.41 -36.44 -7.19
C ILE A 332 7.08 -35.04 -6.69
N LEU A 333 7.65 -34.65 -5.56
CA LEU A 333 7.55 -33.29 -5.03
C LEU A 333 8.50 -32.39 -5.83
N SER A 334 7.96 -31.36 -6.46
CA SER A 334 8.74 -30.38 -7.22
C SER A 334 8.44 -28.98 -6.69
N PHE A 335 9.45 -28.12 -6.63
CA PHE A 335 9.26 -26.74 -6.18
C PHE A 335 8.56 -25.90 -7.26
N GLU A 336 7.76 -24.94 -6.81
CA GLU A 336 7.03 -23.99 -7.64
C GLU A 336 7.56 -22.59 -7.35
N ASN A 337 8.47 -22.09 -8.19
CA ASN A 337 9.01 -20.74 -8.06
C ASN A 337 8.11 -19.70 -8.76
N LYS A 338 6.81 -19.71 -8.46
CA LYS A 338 5.84 -18.79 -9.10
C LYS A 338 6.05 -17.32 -8.70
N ASN A 339 6.63 -17.07 -7.51
CA ASN A 339 6.85 -15.75 -6.92
C ASN A 339 8.34 -15.35 -6.89
N LYS A 340 9.05 -15.50 -8.03
CA LYS A 340 10.52 -15.28 -8.13
C LYS A 340 11.03 -13.93 -7.58
N ASN A 341 10.16 -12.91 -7.48
CA ASN A 341 10.52 -11.59 -6.95
C ASN A 341 10.49 -11.52 -5.41
N LEU A 342 9.73 -12.39 -4.75
CA LEU A 342 9.61 -12.43 -3.28
C LEU A 342 10.61 -13.42 -2.68
N TYR A 343 10.66 -14.63 -3.22
CA TYR A 343 11.54 -15.70 -2.78
C TYR A 343 11.88 -16.63 -3.95
N ARG A 344 12.96 -17.40 -3.79
CA ARG A 344 13.33 -18.47 -4.72
C ARG A 344 13.77 -19.70 -3.90
N LEU A 345 13.15 -20.84 -4.19
CA LEU A 345 13.55 -22.15 -3.70
C LEU A 345 14.62 -22.74 -4.63
N PRO A 346 15.55 -23.54 -4.10
CA PRO A 346 16.60 -24.14 -4.90
C PRO A 346 16.05 -25.29 -5.76
N ASP A 347 15.83 -25.05 -7.05
CA ASP A 347 15.34 -25.99 -8.08
C ASP A 347 16.38 -26.07 -9.21
N GLU A 348 16.65 -27.27 -9.72
CA GLU A 348 17.67 -27.61 -10.73
C GLU A 348 17.38 -27.11 -12.15
N LYS A 349 16.22 -26.50 -12.42
CA LYS A 349 15.94 -25.93 -13.76
C LYS A 349 16.98 -24.85 -14.14
N GLN A 350 17.52 -24.95 -15.37
CA GLN A 350 18.66 -24.18 -15.93
C GLN A 350 18.67 -22.66 -15.68
N GLU A 351 17.52 -21.99 -15.50
CA GLU A 351 17.47 -20.56 -15.16
C GLU A 351 17.89 -20.25 -13.71
N ASN A 352 17.98 -21.24 -12.82
CA ASN A 352 18.20 -21.06 -11.39
C ASN A 352 19.60 -21.48 -10.92
N GLU A 353 20.35 -22.25 -11.71
CA GLU A 353 21.60 -22.88 -11.25
C GLU A 353 22.65 -21.82 -10.89
N GLU A 354 22.86 -20.81 -11.74
CA GLU A 354 23.79 -19.70 -11.44
C GLU A 354 23.39 -18.87 -10.22
N GLU A 355 22.09 -18.66 -9.98
CA GLU A 355 21.63 -17.86 -8.86
C GLU A 355 21.64 -18.63 -7.54
N ILE A 356 21.30 -19.92 -7.57
CA ILE A 356 21.45 -20.81 -6.43
C ILE A 356 22.93 -20.93 -6.10
N GLU A 357 23.80 -21.05 -7.10
CA GLU A 357 25.25 -21.06 -6.91
C GLU A 357 25.72 -19.73 -6.29
N LYS A 358 25.21 -18.57 -6.76
CA LYS A 358 25.46 -17.26 -6.12
C LYS A 358 24.98 -17.21 -4.66
N LEU A 359 23.81 -17.78 -4.35
CA LEU A 359 23.28 -17.86 -2.99
C LEU A 359 24.14 -18.76 -2.10
N VAL A 360 24.48 -19.96 -2.58
CA VAL A 360 25.37 -20.91 -1.90
C VAL A 360 26.73 -20.26 -1.65
N ASN A 361 27.32 -19.64 -2.67
CA ASN A 361 28.60 -18.95 -2.56
C ASN A 361 28.54 -17.76 -1.59
N LYS A 362 27.44 -17.00 -1.56
CA LYS A 362 27.21 -15.93 -0.58
C LYS A 362 27.24 -16.46 0.85
N TYR A 363 26.55 -17.58 1.12
CA TYR A 363 26.50 -18.13 2.47
C TYR A 363 27.78 -18.90 2.85
N LYS A 364 28.45 -19.54 1.89
CA LYS A 364 29.74 -20.20 2.06
C LYS A 364 30.87 -19.25 2.48
N LYS A 365 30.83 -18.00 2.00
CA LYS A 365 31.80 -16.95 2.37
C LYS A 365 31.58 -16.35 3.76
N GLY A 366 30.46 -16.63 4.42
CA GLY A 366 30.15 -16.08 5.73
C GLY A 366 30.60 -16.98 6.88
N PHE A 367 31.28 -16.39 7.87
CA PHE A 367 31.84 -17.14 9.00
C PHE A 367 30.89 -17.27 10.20
N SER A 368 29.78 -16.52 10.23
CA SER A 368 28.85 -16.55 11.35
C SER A 368 28.06 -17.87 11.40
N ARG A 369 27.68 -18.30 12.61
CA ARG A 369 26.83 -19.48 12.83
C ARG A 369 25.54 -19.40 12.00
N LYS A 370 24.91 -18.23 11.94
CA LYS A 370 23.71 -17.98 11.13
C LYS A 370 23.93 -18.27 9.64
N TYR A 371 25.09 -17.91 9.09
CA TYR A 371 25.42 -18.17 7.68
C TYR A 371 25.64 -19.67 7.43
N LYS A 372 26.33 -20.36 8.33
CA LYS A 372 26.55 -21.82 8.26
C LYS A 372 25.24 -22.60 8.33
N ASP A 373 24.38 -22.27 9.30
CA ASP A 373 23.07 -22.92 9.47
C ASP A 373 22.18 -22.72 8.22
N LYS A 374 22.29 -21.55 7.59
CA LYS A 374 21.56 -21.24 6.36
C LYS A 374 22.09 -22.03 5.16
N LEU A 375 23.41 -22.19 5.02
CA LEU A 375 24.01 -23.03 3.99
C LEU A 375 23.52 -24.49 4.10
N VAL A 376 23.58 -25.07 5.31
CA VAL A 376 23.08 -26.43 5.57
C VAL A 376 21.59 -26.56 5.24
N THR A 377 20.80 -25.53 5.53
CA THR A 377 19.36 -25.52 5.18
C THR A 377 19.15 -25.54 3.67
N ILE A 378 19.92 -24.77 2.90
CA ILE A 378 19.85 -24.72 1.43
C ILE A 378 20.25 -26.06 0.82
N GLU A 379 21.35 -26.65 1.27
CA GLU A 379 21.81 -27.97 0.81
C GLU A 379 20.78 -29.07 1.08
N LYS A 380 20.17 -29.06 2.28
CA LYS A 380 19.06 -29.98 2.60
C LYS A 380 17.83 -29.75 1.71
N LEU A 381 17.49 -28.51 1.40
CA LEU A 381 16.36 -28.20 0.53
C LEU A 381 16.54 -28.72 -0.90
N GLN A 382 17.77 -28.73 -1.42
CA GLN A 382 18.04 -29.33 -2.74
C GLN A 382 17.65 -30.81 -2.76
N THR A 383 17.85 -31.54 -1.66
CA THR A 383 17.45 -32.96 -1.56
C THR A 383 15.93 -33.19 -1.46
N VAL A 384 15.16 -32.16 -1.11
CA VAL A 384 13.70 -32.23 -1.05
C VAL A 384 13.10 -32.10 -2.46
N HIS A 385 13.76 -31.38 -3.35
CA HIS A 385 13.35 -31.29 -4.74
C HIS A 385 13.45 -32.66 -5.42
N ASN A 386 12.45 -33.00 -6.24
CA ASN A 386 12.32 -34.27 -6.93
C ASN A 386 12.22 -35.52 -6.04
N LYS A 387 11.97 -35.34 -4.74
CA LYS A 387 11.77 -36.44 -3.81
C LYS A 387 10.48 -37.21 -4.11
N GLU A 388 10.54 -38.53 -4.03
CA GLU A 388 9.44 -39.44 -4.33
C GLU A 388 8.67 -39.84 -3.08
N PHE A 389 7.34 -39.75 -3.14
CA PHE A 389 6.45 -40.15 -2.07
C PHE A 389 5.40 -41.13 -2.61
N ASN A 390 5.09 -42.17 -1.83
CA ASN A 390 3.95 -43.02 -2.10
C ASN A 390 2.67 -42.37 -1.58
N PHE A 391 1.56 -42.66 -2.25
CA PHE A 391 0.27 -42.16 -1.80
C PHE A 391 -0.89 -43.15 -1.99
N ASN A 392 -1.88 -43.00 -1.12
CA ASN A 392 -3.13 -43.71 -1.21
C ASN A 392 -3.99 -43.20 -2.39
N LYS A 393 -4.30 -44.07 -3.36
CA LYS A 393 -5.07 -43.68 -4.57
C LYS A 393 -6.47 -43.12 -4.29
N LEU A 394 -7.07 -43.42 -3.13
CA LEU A 394 -8.43 -43.03 -2.79
C LEU A 394 -8.48 -41.75 -1.95
N SER A 395 -7.73 -41.70 -0.86
CA SER A 395 -7.65 -40.53 0.04
C SER A 395 -6.65 -39.49 -0.44
N PHE A 396 -5.75 -39.83 -1.38
CA PHE A 396 -4.66 -38.97 -1.83
C PHE A 396 -3.76 -38.51 -0.68
N LYS A 397 -3.59 -39.38 0.32
CA LYS A 397 -2.67 -39.16 1.44
C LYS A 397 -1.30 -39.72 1.16
N ILE A 398 -0.28 -39.04 1.66
CA ILE A 398 1.11 -39.48 1.61
C ILE A 398 1.32 -40.57 2.66
N ASP A 399 1.99 -41.65 2.26
CA ASP A 399 2.24 -42.78 3.15
C ASP A 399 3.44 -42.47 4.09
N GLU A 400 4.50 -41.83 3.58
CA GLU A 400 5.70 -41.42 4.33
C GLU A 400 5.52 -40.08 5.08
N VAL A 401 4.60 -40.06 6.04
CA VAL A 401 4.15 -38.84 6.75
C VAL A 401 5.29 -38.08 7.46
N GLU A 402 6.19 -38.78 8.14
CA GLU A 402 7.28 -38.14 8.92
C GLU A 402 8.26 -37.40 8.00
N GLU A 403 8.73 -38.09 6.96
CA GLU A 403 9.67 -37.56 5.98
C GLU A 403 9.08 -36.39 5.17
N TYR A 404 7.80 -36.47 4.84
CA TYR A 404 7.07 -35.38 4.23
C TYR A 404 6.98 -34.17 5.16
N ASN A 405 6.62 -34.37 6.43
CA ASN A 405 6.54 -33.29 7.42
C ASN A 405 7.89 -32.61 7.67
N GLU A 406 8.99 -33.36 7.68
CA GLU A 406 10.35 -32.81 7.74
C GLU A 406 10.65 -31.92 6.52
N SER A 407 10.27 -32.38 5.33
CA SER A 407 10.42 -31.62 4.08
C SER A 407 9.63 -30.30 4.13
N ILE A 408 8.38 -30.34 4.60
CA ILE A 408 7.55 -29.15 4.80
C ILE A 408 8.17 -28.21 5.85
N LYS A 409 8.69 -28.75 6.96
CA LYS A 409 9.33 -27.95 8.02
C LYS A 409 10.57 -27.23 7.52
N LEU A 410 11.40 -27.90 6.73
CA LEU A 410 12.58 -27.29 6.09
C LEU A 410 12.17 -26.11 5.20
N MET A 411 11.16 -26.30 4.34
CA MET A 411 10.64 -25.21 3.49
C MET A 411 10.09 -24.05 4.32
N LYS A 412 9.30 -24.33 5.37
CA LYS A 412 8.77 -23.29 6.26
C LYS A 412 9.87 -22.49 6.93
N ASN A 413 10.91 -23.15 7.42
CA ASN A 413 12.03 -22.47 8.08
C ASN A 413 12.78 -21.54 7.12
N TYR A 414 13.01 -21.98 5.88
CA TYR A 414 13.67 -21.16 4.86
C TYR A 414 12.82 -19.96 4.44
N LEU A 415 11.51 -20.15 4.23
CA LEU A 415 10.60 -19.09 3.78
C LEU A 415 10.29 -18.05 4.87
N ASN A 416 10.45 -18.38 6.15
CA ASN A 416 10.31 -17.43 7.25
C ASN A 416 11.26 -16.23 7.11
N ASP A 417 12.47 -16.43 6.57
CA ASP A 417 13.44 -15.35 6.33
C ASP A 417 12.96 -14.33 5.31
N TYR A 418 11.95 -14.68 4.51
CA TYR A 418 11.33 -13.85 3.49
C TYR A 418 9.94 -13.34 3.91
N ASN A 419 9.57 -13.50 5.19
CA ASN A 419 8.23 -13.22 5.71
C ASN A 419 7.11 -13.98 4.96
N VAL A 420 7.41 -15.19 4.50
CA VAL A 420 6.45 -16.04 3.79
C VAL A 420 6.06 -17.23 4.67
N LYS A 421 4.76 -17.37 4.89
CA LYS A 421 4.12 -18.55 5.48
C LYS A 421 3.26 -19.20 4.40
N PHE A 422 3.16 -20.52 4.47
CA PHE A 422 2.27 -21.26 3.60
C PHE A 422 1.52 -22.34 4.38
N LEU A 423 0.32 -22.61 3.90
CA LEU A 423 -0.58 -23.63 4.43
C LEU A 423 -0.12 -25.02 4.02
N HIS A 424 -0.64 -26.05 4.68
CA HIS A 424 -0.31 -27.43 4.31
C HIS A 424 -0.89 -27.81 2.94
N THR A 425 -2.11 -27.39 2.64
CA THR A 425 -2.69 -27.46 1.29
C THR A 425 -3.30 -26.13 0.89
N THR A 426 -4.49 -25.81 1.41
CA THR A 426 -5.20 -24.55 1.16
C THR A 426 -5.93 -24.04 2.40
N ILE A 427 -6.44 -22.81 2.38
CA ILE A 427 -7.19 -22.25 3.52
C ILE A 427 -8.46 -23.05 3.84
N GLU A 428 -9.06 -23.66 2.83
CA GLU A 428 -10.20 -24.56 2.99
C GLU A 428 -9.86 -25.79 3.83
N GLU A 429 -8.61 -26.28 3.84
CA GLU A 429 -8.19 -27.34 4.74
C GLU A 429 -8.19 -26.89 6.20
N VAL A 430 -7.80 -25.64 6.46
CA VAL A 430 -7.81 -25.10 7.83
C VAL A 430 -9.23 -25.11 8.40
N LEU A 431 -10.23 -24.81 7.56
CA LEU A 431 -11.64 -24.83 7.94
C LEU A 431 -12.28 -26.22 7.89
N ILE A 432 -11.92 -27.06 6.91
CA ILE A 432 -12.51 -28.38 6.65
C ILE A 432 -11.43 -29.45 6.78
N ASN A 433 -11.25 -29.94 8.00
CA ASN A 433 -10.32 -31.02 8.34
C ASN A 433 -10.93 -32.02 9.32
N ILE A 434 -10.14 -33.05 9.63
CA ILE A 434 -10.55 -34.17 10.46
C ILE A 434 -10.84 -33.73 11.91
N SER A 435 -10.15 -32.70 12.40
CA SER A 435 -10.31 -32.19 13.76
C SER A 435 -11.65 -31.45 13.93
N CYS A 436 -12.05 -30.63 12.95
CA CYS A 436 -13.33 -29.91 12.97
C CYS A 436 -14.51 -30.71 12.38
N LYS A 437 -14.33 -32.00 12.04
CA LYS A 437 -15.35 -32.82 11.36
C LYS A 437 -16.74 -32.79 12.00
N LYS A 438 -16.81 -32.73 13.33
CA LYS A 438 -18.08 -32.71 14.08
C LYS A 438 -18.85 -31.42 13.80
N LEU A 439 -18.18 -30.28 13.95
CA LEU A 439 -18.72 -28.96 13.65
C LEU A 439 -19.15 -28.87 12.18
N PHE A 440 -18.30 -29.30 11.27
CA PHE A 440 -18.57 -29.27 9.83
C PHE A 440 -19.81 -30.08 9.44
N PHE A 441 -19.97 -31.31 9.94
CA PHE A 441 -21.17 -32.11 9.65
C PHE A 441 -22.44 -31.56 10.32
N ASN A 442 -22.33 -30.93 11.49
CA ASN A 442 -23.45 -30.27 12.13
C ASN A 442 -23.90 -29.05 11.31
N TRP A 443 -22.96 -28.25 10.84
CA TRP A 443 -23.20 -27.13 9.94
C TRP A 443 -23.86 -27.57 8.63
N LEU A 444 -23.32 -28.60 7.96
CA LEU A 444 -23.92 -29.16 6.74
C LEU A 444 -25.36 -29.64 6.94
N LYS A 445 -25.65 -30.19 8.12
CA LYS A 445 -27.02 -30.60 8.48
C LYS A 445 -27.92 -29.39 8.67
N ASN A 446 -27.42 -28.31 9.29
CA ASN A 446 -28.17 -27.09 9.55
C ASN A 446 -28.46 -26.32 8.25
N GLU A 447 -27.42 -25.98 7.49
CA GLU A 447 -27.53 -25.12 6.32
C GLU A 447 -28.13 -25.83 5.11
N TYR A 448 -27.75 -27.09 4.88
CA TYR A 448 -28.09 -27.80 3.64
C TYR A 448 -29.00 -29.02 3.88
N GLY A 449 -29.41 -29.29 5.12
CA GLY A 449 -30.20 -30.49 5.46
C GLY A 449 -29.44 -31.81 5.27
N ILE A 450 -28.11 -31.77 5.07
CA ILE A 450 -27.30 -32.93 4.71
C ILE A 450 -26.91 -33.69 5.98
N LYS A 451 -27.57 -34.83 6.21
CA LYS A 451 -27.22 -35.73 7.31
C LYS A 451 -26.07 -36.65 6.93
N LYS A 452 -25.16 -36.90 7.87
CA LYS A 452 -24.06 -37.88 7.74
C LYS A 452 -24.54 -39.27 7.26
N THR A 453 -25.71 -39.70 7.73
CA THR A 453 -26.36 -40.97 7.35
C THR A 453 -26.69 -41.06 5.85
N ASN A 454 -26.80 -39.93 5.16
CA ASN A 454 -27.09 -39.88 3.73
C ASN A 454 -25.97 -40.53 2.91
N PHE A 455 -24.75 -40.59 3.44
CA PHE A 455 -23.59 -41.19 2.76
C PHE A 455 -23.26 -42.60 3.27
N SER A 456 -23.99 -43.09 4.28
CA SER A 456 -23.68 -44.34 4.99
C SER A 456 -24.29 -45.61 4.38
N LYS A 457 -24.91 -45.59 3.19
CA LYS A 457 -25.69 -46.74 2.71
C LYS A 457 -25.04 -47.54 1.58
N ARG A 458 -24.45 -48.69 1.95
CA ARG A 458 -24.83 -50.06 1.51
C ARG A 458 -24.05 -51.08 2.35
N LYS A 459 -24.67 -51.59 3.44
CA LYS A 459 -24.22 -52.80 4.16
C LYS A 459 -24.46 -54.03 3.26
N GLY A 460 -23.59 -54.21 2.26
CA GLY A 460 -23.34 -55.50 1.64
C GLY A 460 -21.98 -56.00 2.11
N LYS A 461 -21.80 -57.30 2.28
CA LYS A 461 -20.63 -57.98 2.88
C LYS A 461 -19.23 -57.61 2.31
N LYS A 462 -19.12 -56.70 1.32
CA LYS A 462 -17.86 -56.28 0.67
C LYS A 462 -17.65 -54.76 0.46
N ARG A 463 -18.39 -53.84 1.09
CA ARG A 463 -18.18 -52.37 0.87
C ARG A 463 -18.15 -51.53 2.15
N LYS A 464 -17.06 -51.60 2.92
CA LYS A 464 -16.71 -50.70 4.04
C LYS A 464 -15.72 -49.58 3.63
N PHE A 465 -15.86 -48.99 2.42
CA PHE A 465 -14.78 -48.15 1.86
C PHE A 465 -14.87 -46.65 2.14
N ILE A 466 -15.97 -46.13 2.68
CA ILE A 466 -16.16 -44.67 2.86
C ILE A 466 -16.18 -44.35 4.35
N THR A 467 -15.07 -43.85 4.87
CA THR A 467 -14.94 -43.37 6.25
C THR A 467 -15.35 -41.90 6.35
N ASN A 468 -15.63 -41.42 7.57
CA ASN A 468 -15.95 -40.01 7.78
C ASN A 468 -14.78 -39.10 7.42
N ASN A 469 -13.54 -39.55 7.68
CA ASN A 469 -12.35 -38.79 7.35
C ASN A 469 -12.21 -38.64 5.83
N LEU A 470 -12.46 -39.73 5.08
CA LEU A 470 -12.49 -39.67 3.62
C LEU A 470 -13.58 -38.73 3.12
N LEU A 471 -14.77 -38.74 3.73
CA LEU A 471 -15.84 -37.82 3.35
C LEU A 471 -15.45 -36.35 3.55
N VAL A 472 -14.80 -36.01 4.66
CA VAL A 472 -14.31 -34.64 4.92
C VAL A 472 -13.35 -34.19 3.83
N GLU A 473 -12.42 -35.05 3.42
CA GLU A 473 -11.48 -34.77 2.32
C GLU A 473 -12.19 -34.50 0.99
N TYR A 474 -13.20 -35.32 0.63
CA TYR A 474 -13.96 -35.08 -0.60
C TYR A 474 -14.92 -33.88 -0.50
N PHE A 475 -15.48 -33.59 0.67
CA PHE A 475 -16.24 -32.36 0.89
C PHE A 475 -15.36 -31.14 0.71
N ARG A 476 -14.14 -31.14 1.24
CA ARG A 476 -13.17 -30.06 1.03
C ARG A 476 -13.00 -29.72 -0.46
N LEU A 477 -12.98 -30.72 -1.35
CA LEU A 477 -12.95 -30.47 -2.80
C LEU A 477 -14.20 -29.80 -3.36
N LEU A 478 -15.38 -30.05 -2.77
CA LEU A 478 -16.61 -29.35 -3.15
C LEU A 478 -16.60 -27.89 -2.69
N PHE A 479 -15.82 -27.54 -1.69
CA PHE A 479 -15.64 -26.17 -1.20
C PHE A 479 -14.39 -25.50 -1.80
N ASP A 480 -13.93 -25.95 -2.97
CA ASP A 480 -12.76 -25.43 -3.70
C ASP A 480 -11.37 -25.63 -3.05
N GLY A 481 -11.28 -26.43 -2.00
CA GLY A 481 -10.00 -26.83 -1.42
C GLY A 481 -9.29 -27.94 -2.21
N LYS A 482 -8.15 -28.40 -1.68
CA LYS A 482 -7.33 -29.47 -2.27
C LYS A 482 -7.09 -30.62 -1.29
N MET A 483 -6.79 -31.79 -1.83
CA MET A 483 -6.28 -32.93 -1.05
C MET A 483 -4.82 -32.72 -0.64
N GLU A 484 -4.29 -33.57 0.24
CA GLU A 484 -2.89 -33.54 0.72
C GLU A 484 -1.86 -33.51 -0.43
N THR A 485 -2.05 -34.31 -1.47
CA THR A 485 -1.20 -34.24 -2.69
C THR A 485 -1.61 -33.13 -3.68
N LEU A 486 -2.24 -32.06 -3.21
CA LEU A 486 -2.69 -30.88 -3.98
C LEU A 486 -3.65 -31.17 -5.14
N VAL A 487 -4.30 -32.33 -5.13
CA VAL A 487 -5.30 -32.71 -6.14
C VAL A 487 -6.57 -31.89 -5.91
N SER A 488 -7.04 -31.19 -6.95
CA SER A 488 -8.26 -30.38 -6.91
C SER A 488 -9.49 -31.09 -7.47
N TYR A 489 -10.68 -30.49 -7.30
CA TYR A 489 -11.94 -30.97 -7.87
C TYR A 489 -11.82 -31.28 -9.38
N LYS A 490 -11.29 -30.33 -10.16
CA LYS A 490 -11.14 -30.42 -11.62
C LYS A 490 -10.30 -31.63 -12.04
N HIS A 491 -9.25 -31.95 -11.29
CA HIS A 491 -8.40 -33.11 -11.55
C HIS A 491 -9.14 -34.44 -11.37
N ILE A 492 -10.12 -34.50 -10.46
CA ILE A 492 -10.90 -35.70 -10.22
C ILE A 492 -12.10 -35.80 -11.16
N SER A 493 -12.77 -34.68 -11.42
CA SER A 493 -13.97 -34.61 -12.24
C SER A 493 -13.71 -34.81 -13.73
N SER A 494 -12.52 -34.46 -14.24
CA SER A 494 -12.16 -34.61 -15.65
C SER A 494 -12.23 -36.07 -16.12
N GLU A 495 -12.65 -36.32 -17.36
CA GLU A 495 -12.84 -37.68 -17.91
C GLU A 495 -11.52 -38.47 -18.01
N ASN A 496 -10.41 -37.79 -18.24
CA ASN A 496 -9.06 -38.38 -18.37
C ASN A 496 -8.46 -38.92 -17.05
N ASN A 497 -9.12 -38.73 -15.90
CA ASN A 497 -8.60 -39.26 -14.64
C ASN A 497 -8.76 -40.80 -14.54
N LYS A 498 -7.64 -41.49 -14.29
CA LYS A 498 -7.59 -42.97 -14.15
C LYS A 498 -8.24 -43.50 -12.85
N ASN A 499 -8.62 -42.63 -11.91
CA ASN A 499 -9.20 -43.01 -10.61
C ASN A 499 -10.75 -43.03 -10.62
N HIS A 500 -11.32 -44.10 -11.18
CA HIS A 500 -12.78 -44.27 -11.33
C HIS A 500 -13.57 -44.24 -9.99
N LEU A 501 -13.00 -44.78 -8.91
CA LEU A 501 -13.67 -44.81 -7.60
C LEU A 501 -13.78 -43.40 -6.98
N SER A 502 -12.71 -42.60 -7.04
CA SER A 502 -12.69 -41.22 -6.54
C SER A 502 -13.73 -40.35 -7.26
N ARG A 503 -13.84 -40.50 -8.59
CA ARG A 503 -14.86 -39.82 -9.38
C ARG A 503 -16.29 -40.21 -8.97
N LYS A 504 -16.52 -41.50 -8.69
CA LYS A 504 -17.83 -41.98 -8.21
C LYS A 504 -18.22 -41.38 -6.86
N ILE A 505 -17.27 -41.28 -5.92
CA ILE A 505 -17.52 -40.64 -4.61
C ILE A 505 -17.87 -39.18 -4.82
N LEU A 506 -17.09 -38.45 -5.62
CA LEU A 506 -17.32 -37.04 -5.90
C LEU A 506 -18.68 -36.79 -6.57
N LYS A 507 -19.07 -37.60 -7.57
CA LYS A 507 -20.40 -37.53 -8.22
C LYS A 507 -21.54 -37.78 -7.22
N CYS A 508 -21.37 -38.72 -6.29
CA CYS A 508 -22.36 -38.99 -5.24
C CYS A 508 -22.52 -37.81 -4.29
N LEU A 509 -21.43 -37.14 -3.92
CA LEU A 509 -21.49 -35.93 -3.09
C LEU A 509 -22.12 -34.76 -3.85
N HIS A 510 -21.71 -34.57 -5.11
CA HIS A 510 -22.22 -33.52 -5.97
C HIS A 510 -23.74 -33.62 -6.20
N SER A 511 -24.29 -34.83 -6.27
CA SER A 511 -25.75 -35.04 -6.36
C SER A 511 -26.55 -34.54 -5.15
N LYS A 512 -25.88 -34.20 -4.04
CA LYS A 512 -26.50 -33.71 -2.80
C LYS A 512 -26.07 -32.31 -2.41
N LEU A 513 -24.89 -31.88 -2.84
CA LEU A 513 -24.35 -30.56 -2.59
C LEU A 513 -23.62 -30.09 -3.83
N ASN A 514 -24.11 -29.01 -4.42
CA ASN A 514 -23.39 -28.35 -5.51
C ASN A 514 -22.03 -27.87 -5.01
N LYS A 515 -21.06 -27.84 -5.92
CA LYS A 515 -19.75 -27.25 -5.64
C LYS A 515 -19.97 -25.79 -5.22
N GLN A 516 -19.35 -25.40 -4.11
CA GLN A 516 -19.35 -24.04 -3.60
C GLN A 516 -18.10 -23.35 -4.13
N ASP A 517 -18.29 -22.16 -4.71
CA ASP A 517 -17.19 -21.35 -5.20
C ASP A 517 -16.61 -20.50 -4.06
N LYS A 518 -15.35 -20.06 -4.23
CA LYS A 518 -14.61 -19.24 -3.24
C LYS A 518 -15.31 -17.93 -2.84
N THR A 519 -16.30 -17.47 -3.60
CA THR A 519 -17.07 -16.24 -3.34
C THR A 519 -18.52 -16.51 -2.91
N SER A 520 -18.88 -17.76 -2.62
CA SER A 520 -20.27 -18.13 -2.29
C SER A 520 -20.70 -17.77 -0.86
N GLY A 521 -19.81 -17.22 -0.02
CA GLY A 521 -20.12 -16.86 1.36
C GLY A 521 -20.11 -18.05 2.35
N TRP A 522 -19.71 -19.23 1.88
CA TRP A 522 -19.73 -20.45 2.69
C TRP A 522 -18.77 -20.37 3.88
N ALA A 523 -17.63 -19.69 3.74
CA ALA A 523 -16.62 -19.58 4.79
C ALA A 523 -17.16 -18.75 5.95
N THR A 524 -17.84 -17.62 5.67
CA THR A 524 -18.55 -16.80 6.66
C THR A 524 -19.67 -17.59 7.32
N SER A 525 -20.51 -18.29 6.56
CA SER A 525 -21.60 -19.09 7.11
C SER A 525 -21.05 -20.15 8.08
N PHE A 526 -20.01 -20.89 7.66
CA PHE A 526 -19.39 -21.92 8.48
C PHE A 526 -18.74 -21.34 9.74
N LEU A 527 -17.97 -20.26 9.63
CA LEU A 527 -17.34 -19.61 10.79
C LEU A 527 -18.39 -19.07 11.77
N ASN A 528 -19.44 -18.43 11.27
CA ASN A 528 -20.50 -17.88 12.11
C ASN A 528 -21.24 -18.96 12.90
N PHE A 529 -21.47 -20.12 12.26
CA PHE A 529 -22.03 -21.30 12.91
C PHE A 529 -21.05 -21.90 13.92
N ALA A 530 -19.79 -22.12 13.52
CA ALA A 530 -18.79 -22.75 14.36
C ALA A 530 -18.54 -21.95 15.64
N ILE A 531 -18.38 -20.62 15.54
CA ILE A 531 -18.19 -19.75 16.70
C ILE A 531 -19.42 -19.82 17.62
N ALA A 532 -20.64 -19.77 17.07
CA ALA A 532 -21.86 -19.86 17.87
C ALA A 532 -22.04 -21.22 18.56
N ASP A 533 -21.73 -22.33 17.87
CA ASP A 533 -21.78 -23.68 18.44
C ASP A 533 -20.77 -23.83 19.59
N ILE A 534 -19.55 -23.31 19.42
CA ILE A 534 -18.52 -23.28 20.46
C ILE A 534 -19.00 -22.45 21.66
N GLU A 535 -19.54 -21.25 21.45
CA GLU A 535 -20.07 -20.41 22.53
C GLU A 535 -21.20 -21.09 23.30
N ASN A 536 -22.15 -21.68 22.59
CA ASN A 536 -23.27 -22.40 23.19
C ASN A 536 -22.77 -23.60 24.01
N SER A 537 -21.78 -24.32 23.50
CA SER A 537 -21.17 -25.44 24.21
C SER A 537 -20.51 -24.99 25.52
N LEU A 538 -19.81 -23.85 25.52
CA LEU A 538 -19.17 -23.25 26.68
C LEU A 538 -20.17 -22.74 27.73
N THR A 539 -21.32 -22.21 27.30
CA THR A 539 -22.39 -21.82 28.24
C THR A 539 -23.09 -23.00 28.88
N SER A 540 -23.14 -24.15 28.20
CA SER A 540 -23.80 -25.37 28.71
C SER A 540 -22.96 -26.19 29.67
N THR A 541 -21.64 -26.04 29.67
CA THR A 541 -20.71 -26.81 30.52
C THR A 541 -20.32 -26.11 31.82
N GLY A 542 -20.73 -24.86 32.06
CA GLY A 542 -20.49 -24.18 33.35
C GLY A 542 -19.01 -23.97 33.72
N GLU A 543 -18.08 -24.07 32.77
CA GLU A 543 -16.64 -23.96 33.04
C GLU A 543 -16.09 -22.59 32.61
N ASN A 544 -15.77 -21.76 33.60
CA ASN A 544 -15.10 -20.46 33.41
C ASN A 544 -13.61 -20.59 33.02
N GLU A 545 -13.00 -21.80 33.06
CA GLU A 545 -11.58 -22.01 32.72
C GLU A 545 -11.32 -22.12 31.20
N GLN A 546 -12.23 -22.70 30.41
CA GLN A 546 -12.05 -22.81 28.95
C GLN A 546 -12.18 -21.45 28.21
N LYS A 547 -12.79 -20.45 28.86
CA LYS A 547 -12.84 -19.07 28.33
C LYS A 547 -11.47 -18.37 28.35
N LYS A 548 -10.53 -18.83 29.17
CA LYS A 548 -9.14 -18.32 29.21
C LYS A 548 -8.29 -18.94 28.10
N GLU A 549 -8.41 -20.24 27.88
CA GLU A 549 -7.56 -20.99 26.92
C GLU A 549 -7.87 -20.67 25.44
N PHE A 550 -9.05 -20.12 25.13
CA PHE A 550 -9.40 -19.69 23.75
C PHE A 550 -9.05 -18.22 23.45
N ARG A 551 -8.62 -17.45 24.46
CA ARG A 551 -8.32 -16.00 24.36
C ARG A 551 -6.83 -15.66 24.43
N GLU A 552 -5.99 -16.59 24.87
CA GLU A 552 -4.52 -16.53 24.77
C GLU A 552 -4.07 -17.17 23.45
#